data_AF-A0A1Q4WXL8-F1
#
_entry.id   AF-A0A1Q4WXL8-F1
#
_cell.length_a   1.000
_cell.length_b   1.000
_cell.length_c   1.000
_cell.angle_alpha   90.00
_cell.angle_beta   90.00
_cell.angle_gamma   90.00
#
_symmetry.space_group_name_H-M   'P 1'
#
loop_
_entity.id
_entity.type
_entity.pdbx_description
1 polymer ?
#
loop_
_entity_poly.entity_id
_entity_poly.type
_entity_poly.pdbx_seq_one_letter_code
_entity_poly.pdbx_strand_id
1 'polypeptide(L)'
;MISAALARAHHLLNQDMLGYLDTVELLTNDQDTDENTVLAVARTEVPRLIAALRGTLSTHKADASGLCLSCRSTWPCPVIDCAHTYLKDPDRVLDDHSPC
;
A
#
# COMPACT_ATOMS: atom_id res chain seq x y z
N MET A 1 -25.07 -4.89 13.69
CA MET A 1 -24.53 -3.57 14.05
C MET A 1 -23.02 -3.64 13.93
N ILE A 2 -22.44 -2.85 13.02
CA ILE A 2 -20.98 -2.70 12.91
C ILE A 2 -20.51 -1.78 14.05
N SER A 3 -19.41 -2.10 14.72
CA SER A 3 -18.88 -1.24 15.78
C SER A 3 -18.37 0.08 15.20
N ALA A 4 -18.39 1.16 15.99
CA ALA A 4 -17.87 2.45 15.54
C ALA A 4 -16.39 2.38 15.11
N ALA A 5 -15.59 1.50 15.73
CA ALA A 5 -14.20 1.27 15.35
C ALA A 5 -14.08 0.60 13.97
N LEU A 6 -14.90 -0.41 13.70
CA LEU A 6 -14.91 -1.09 12.42
C LEU A 6 -15.41 -0.17 11.30
N ALA A 7 -16.43 0.65 11.56
CA ALA A 7 -16.90 1.66 10.60
C ALA A 7 -15.80 2.67 10.24
N ARG A 8 -15.03 3.15 11.23
CA ARG A 8 -13.87 4.03 10.97
C ARG A 8 -12.78 3.34 10.17
N ALA A 9 -12.47 2.07 10.46
CA ALA A 9 -11.47 1.31 9.72
C ALA A 9 -11.87 1.15 8.25
N HIS A 10 -13.14 0.84 7.97
CA HIS A 10 -13.64 0.76 6.60
C HIS A 10 -13.60 2.11 5.87
N HIS A 11 -13.90 3.21 6.56
CA HIS A 11 -13.82 4.54 5.96
C HIS A 11 -12.38 4.88 5.57
N LEU A 12 -11.43 4.72 6.51
CA LEU A 12 -10.00 4.95 6.25
C LEU A 12 -9.49 4.10 5.07
N LEU A 13 -9.85 2.81 5.04
CA LEU A 13 -9.42 1.93 3.97
C LEU A 13 -10.04 2.32 2.63
N ASN A 14 -11.37 2.39 2.55
CA ASN A 14 -12.06 2.49 1.27
C ASN A 14 -12.07 3.91 0.71
N GLN A 15 -12.33 4.91 1.55
CA GLN A 15 -12.47 6.29 1.09
C GLN A 15 -11.12 6.99 1.00
N ASP A 16 -10.27 6.80 2.01
CA ASP A 16 -9.02 7.55 2.05
C ASP A 16 -7.91 6.82 1.28
N MET A 17 -7.61 5.57 1.63
CA MET A 17 -6.46 4.86 1.05
C MET A 17 -6.75 4.36 -0.37
N LEU A 18 -7.82 3.59 -0.57
CA LEU A 18 -8.16 3.04 -1.88
C LEU A 18 -8.61 4.16 -2.83
N GLY A 19 -9.46 5.08 -2.38
CA GLY A 19 -9.89 6.23 -3.19
C GLY A 19 -8.71 7.11 -3.64
N TYR A 20 -7.68 7.29 -2.82
CA TYR A 20 -6.45 7.96 -3.24
C TYR A 20 -5.71 7.19 -4.35
N LEU A 21 -5.54 5.87 -4.20
CA LEU A 21 -4.86 5.04 -5.20
C LEU A 21 -5.60 5.04 -6.53
N ASP A 22 -6.93 4.89 -6.50
CA ASP A 22 -7.79 4.95 -7.69
C ASP A 22 -7.67 6.29 -8.41
N THR A 23 -7.57 7.39 -7.64
CA THR A 23 -7.39 8.73 -8.21
C THR A 23 -6.03 8.88 -8.89
N VAL A 24 -4.95 8.40 -8.27
CA VAL A 24 -3.62 8.43 -8.87
C VAL A 24 -3.59 7.60 -10.14
N GLU A 25 -4.17 6.40 -10.11
CA GLU A 25 -4.25 5.51 -11.26
C GLU A 25 -5.02 6.17 -12.42
N LEU A 26 -6.21 6.70 -12.16
CA LEU A 26 -7.03 7.40 -13.15
C LEU A 26 -6.26 8.54 -13.82
N LEU A 27 -5.61 9.39 -13.03
CA LEU A 27 -4.84 10.53 -13.54
C LEU A 27 -3.60 10.13 -14.34
N THR A 28 -3.12 8.89 -14.22
CA THR A 28 -1.96 8.38 -14.97
C THR A 28 -2.32 7.53 -16.18
N ASN A 29 -3.53 6.97 -16.23
CA ASN A 29 -3.95 6.01 -17.26
C ASN A 29 -5.06 6.51 -18.20
N ASP A 30 -5.73 7.62 -17.87
CA ASP A 30 -6.77 8.19 -18.73
C ASP A 30 -6.16 8.68 -20.06
N GLN A 31 -6.69 8.18 -21.18
CA GLN A 31 -6.21 8.45 -22.53
C GLN A 31 -6.34 9.92 -22.93
N ASP A 32 -7.23 10.67 -22.27
CA ASP A 32 -7.43 12.11 -22.51
C ASP A 32 -6.51 12.99 -21.64
N THR A 33 -5.71 12.40 -20.75
CA THR A 33 -4.78 13.16 -19.90
C THR A 33 -3.52 13.54 -20.67
N ASP A 34 -3.15 14.83 -20.63
CA ASP A 34 -1.94 15.29 -21.27
C ASP A 34 -0.67 14.82 -20.53
N GLU A 35 0.42 14.60 -21.28
CA GLU A 35 1.69 14.10 -20.73
C GLU A 35 2.26 14.97 -19.60
N ASN A 36 2.01 16.30 -19.60
CA ASN A 36 2.51 17.15 -18.52
C ASN A 36 1.74 16.92 -17.22
N THR A 37 0.44 16.65 -17.29
CA THR A 37 -0.37 16.26 -16.15
C THR A 37 0.10 14.92 -15.59
N VAL A 38 0.30 13.90 -16.43
CA VAL A 38 0.86 12.60 -16.01
C VAL A 38 2.22 12.78 -15.33
N LEU A 39 3.11 13.58 -15.91
CA LEU A 39 4.43 13.85 -15.34
C LEU A 39 4.36 14.60 -14.00
N ALA A 40 3.44 15.56 -13.86
CA ALA A 40 3.24 16.30 -12.62
C ALA A 40 2.71 15.40 -11.49
N VAL A 41 1.76 14.52 -11.81
CA VAL A 41 1.25 13.49 -10.90
C VAL A 41 2.36 12.53 -10.51
N ALA A 42 3.10 11.97 -11.47
CA ALA A 42 4.20 11.06 -11.19
C ALA A 42 5.28 11.69 -10.28
N ARG A 43 5.66 12.96 -10.54
CA ARG A 43 6.64 13.70 -9.72
C ARG A 43 6.18 13.93 -8.28
N THR A 44 4.88 13.98 -8.04
CA THR A 44 4.32 14.26 -6.72
C THR A 44 4.00 12.96 -5.98
N GLU A 45 3.36 12.01 -6.66
CA GLU A 45 2.76 10.85 -6.02
C GLU A 45 3.73 9.67 -5.91
N VAL A 46 4.62 9.44 -6.88
CA VAL A 46 5.63 8.37 -6.77
C VAL A 46 6.53 8.55 -5.53
N PRO A 47 7.09 9.74 -5.24
CA PRO A 47 7.85 9.94 -4.00
C PRO A 47 7.03 9.72 -2.73
N ARG A 48 5.74 10.10 -2.73
CA ARG A 48 4.84 9.91 -1.58
C ARG A 48 4.56 8.43 -1.34
N LEU A 49 4.29 7.66 -2.38
CA LEU A 49 4.10 6.21 -2.32
C LEU A 49 5.37 5.50 -1.84
N ILE A 50 6.54 5.89 -2.37
CA ILE A 50 7.83 5.38 -1.89
C ILE A 50 8.03 5.69 -0.40
N ALA A 51 7.72 6.90 0.04
CA ALA A 51 7.85 7.31 1.43
C ALA A 51 6.89 6.53 2.34
N ALA A 52 5.64 6.33 1.93
CA ALA A 52 4.65 5.53 2.65
C ALA A 52 5.12 4.08 2.80
N LEU A 53 5.57 3.45 1.71
CA LEU A 53 6.07 2.08 1.74
C LEU A 53 7.31 1.95 2.63
N ARG A 54 8.29 2.86 2.50
CA ARG A 54 9.46 2.90 3.39
C ARG A 54 9.07 3.08 4.86
N GLY A 55 8.09 3.94 5.13
CA GLY A 55 7.52 4.14 6.46
C GLY A 55 6.98 2.83 7.03
N THR A 56 6.10 2.15 6.28
CA THR A 56 5.55 0.84 6.64
C THR A 56 6.66 -0.20 6.86
N LEU A 57 7.61 -0.36 5.94
CA LEU A 57 8.68 -1.34 6.10
C LEU A 57 9.58 -1.02 7.32
N SER A 58 9.79 0.26 7.63
CA SER A 58 10.63 0.69 8.74
C SER A 58 10.07 0.35 10.12
N THR A 59 8.75 0.17 10.25
CA THR A 59 8.10 -0.25 11.50
C THR A 59 8.12 -1.77 11.68
N HIS A 60 8.34 -2.53 10.60
CA HIS A 60 8.40 -4.00 10.61
C HIS A 60 9.84 -4.52 10.67
N LYS A 61 10.49 -4.31 11.82
CA LYS A 61 11.85 -4.78 12.11
C LYS A 61 11.84 -5.95 13.09
N ALA A 62 12.83 -6.83 12.98
CA ALA A 62 13.10 -7.84 13.98
C ALA A 62 13.57 -7.22 15.31
N ASP A 63 13.14 -7.80 16.42
CA ASP A 63 13.71 -7.60 17.74
C ASP A 63 14.87 -8.59 18.00
N ALA A 64 15.43 -8.54 19.21
CA ALA A 64 16.53 -9.42 19.61
C ALA A 64 16.16 -10.92 19.64
N SER A 65 14.87 -11.24 19.66
CA SER A 65 14.33 -12.61 19.65
C SER A 65 13.93 -13.07 18.25
N GLY A 66 14.15 -12.26 17.21
CA GLY A 66 13.76 -12.56 15.84
C GLY A 66 12.26 -12.37 15.55
N LEU A 67 11.52 -11.66 16.42
CA LEU A 67 10.12 -11.33 16.22
C LEU A 67 9.96 -9.92 15.64
N CYS A 68 8.96 -9.71 14.80
CA CYS A 68 8.60 -8.39 14.30
C CYS A 68 8.06 -7.52 15.45
N LEU A 69 8.65 -6.34 15.62
CA LEU A 69 8.25 -5.37 16.66
C LEU A 69 6.79 -4.90 16.53
N SER A 70 6.27 -4.83 15.31
CA SER A 70 4.90 -4.39 15.00
C SER A 70 3.90 -5.55 15.10
N CYS A 71 4.15 -6.66 14.39
CA CYS A 71 3.21 -7.80 14.31
C CYS A 71 3.29 -8.78 15.48
N ARG A 72 4.41 -8.81 16.22
CA ARG A 72 4.71 -9.82 17.26
C ARG A 72 4.74 -11.27 16.74
N SER A 73 5.03 -11.46 15.46
CA SER A 73 5.25 -12.75 14.79
C SER A 73 6.70 -12.92 14.36
N THR A 74 7.11 -14.14 13.97
CA THR A 74 8.46 -14.40 13.44
C THR A 74 8.79 -13.46 12.27
N TRP A 75 10.02 -12.94 12.23
CA TRP A 75 10.49 -12.07 11.16
C TRP A 75 11.26 -12.88 10.08
N PRO A 76 11.08 -12.59 8.78
CA PRO A 76 10.17 -11.61 8.19
C PRO A 76 8.71 -11.97 8.47
N CYS A 77 7.93 -10.95 8.87
CA CYS A 77 6.51 -11.14 9.16
C CYS A 77 5.69 -11.07 7.86
N PRO A 78 4.43 -11.53 7.85
CA PRO A 78 3.59 -11.56 6.65
C PRO A 78 3.57 -10.23 5.88
N VAL A 79 3.51 -9.08 6.55
CA VAL A 79 3.55 -7.76 5.88
C VAL A 79 4.81 -7.54 5.04
N ILE A 80 5.98 -7.99 5.50
CA ILE A 80 7.23 -7.89 4.75
C ILE A 80 7.20 -8.82 3.54
N ASP A 81 6.72 -10.05 3.72
CA ASP A 81 6.61 -11.02 2.63
C ASP A 81 5.65 -10.54 1.53
N CYS A 82 4.51 -9.98 1.93
CA CYS A 82 3.54 -9.38 1.02
C CYS A 82 4.14 -8.20 0.26
N ALA A 83 4.76 -7.25 0.96
CA ALA A 83 5.37 -6.09 0.33
C ALA A 83 6.48 -6.49 -0.65
N HIS A 84 7.33 -7.46 -0.29
CA HIS A 84 8.35 -8.00 -1.19
C HIS A 84 7.72 -8.66 -2.43
N THR A 85 6.64 -9.42 -2.25
CA THR A 85 5.93 -10.10 -3.34
C THR A 85 5.34 -9.09 -4.31
N TYR A 86 4.60 -8.08 -3.83
CA TYR A 86 3.97 -7.06 -4.68
C TYR A 86 4.99 -6.15 -5.38
N LEU A 87 6.14 -5.87 -4.76
CA LEU A 87 7.22 -5.12 -5.43
C LEU A 87 7.86 -5.92 -6.56
N LYS A 88 7.95 -7.25 -6.43
CA LYS A 88 8.56 -8.11 -7.44
C LYS A 88 7.62 -8.37 -8.62
N ASP A 89 6.33 -8.42 -8.35
CA ASP A 89 5.29 -8.78 -9.30
C ASP A 89 4.01 -7.98 -8.99
N PRO A 90 3.93 -6.71 -9.44
CA PRO A 90 2.82 -5.82 -9.10
C PRO A 90 1.50 -6.22 -9.77
N ASP A 91 1.56 -6.84 -10.95
CA ASP A 91 0.37 -7.26 -11.71
C ASP A 91 -0.36 -8.41 -11.00
N ARG A 92 0.34 -9.16 -10.16
CA ARG A 92 -0.22 -10.24 -9.34
C ARG A 92 -1.29 -9.78 -8.33
N VAL A 93 -1.36 -8.49 -8.04
CA VAL A 93 -2.43 -7.90 -7.22
C VAL A 93 -3.79 -7.98 -7.93
N LEU A 94 -3.79 -8.05 -9.26
CA LEU A 94 -5.00 -8.03 -10.09
C LEU A 94 -5.55 -9.44 -10.40
N ASP A 95 -4.74 -10.48 -10.21
CA ASP A 95 -4.99 -11.82 -10.78
C ASP A 95 -5.65 -12.85 -9.86
N ASP A 96 -5.66 -12.71 -8.52
CA ASP A 96 -6.18 -13.80 -7.69
C ASP A 96 -6.71 -13.43 -6.30
N HIS A 97 -7.72 -14.19 -5.89
CA HIS A 97 -8.21 -14.34 -4.52
C HIS A 97 -7.20 -15.13 -3.66
N SER A 98 -5.97 -14.64 -3.39
CA SER A 98 -5.08 -15.24 -2.37
C SER A 98 -3.68 -14.59 -2.24
N PRO A 99 -2.89 -14.90 -1.20
CA PRO A 99 -3.19 -14.80 0.22
C PRO A 99 -2.00 -14.09 0.88
N CYS A 100 -2.15 -12.79 1.01
CA CYS A 100 -1.96 -12.24 2.34
C CYS A 100 -3.36 -12.23 2.96
#